data_AF-A0A6V7IN45-F1
#
_entry.id   AF-A0A6V7IN45-F1
#
_cell.length_a   1.000
_cell.length_b   1.000
_cell.length_c   1.000
_cell.angle_alpha   90.00
_cell.angle_beta   90.00
_cell.angle_gamma   90.00
#
_symmetry.space_group_name_H-M   'P 1'
#
loop_
_entity.id
_entity.type
_entity.pdbx_description
1 polymer ?
#
loop_
_entity_poly.entity_id
_entity_poly.type
_entity_poly.pdbx_seq_one_letter_code
_entity_poly.pdbx_strand_id
1 'polypeptide(L)'
;LLGMILEAVFQGHVPDIQFVPISISYDRPLEESLFSYELLGVPKPAESTSGLFKSLSVLREQRAHGHVHFNIAPPISAQKFMDTSIRKASALSPNAKLPPQVVKSLAYEIIESHKKYTIFMPFNLIAVLFNERVHTHPNQPYSFDSLLQDYCWLKNLMTK
;
A
#
# COMPACT_ATOMS: atom_id res chain seq x y z
N LEU A 1 -2.88 16.78 0.54
CA LEU A 1 -1.42 16.60 0.37
C LEU A 1 -1.02 16.51 -1.11
N LEU A 2 -1.41 15.48 -1.87
CA LEU A 2 -0.95 15.31 -3.27
C LEU A 2 -1.21 16.54 -4.16
N GLY A 3 -2.40 17.13 -4.07
CA GLY A 3 -2.72 18.37 -4.81
C GLY A 3 -1.82 19.56 -4.42
N MET A 4 -1.48 19.70 -3.13
CA MET A 4 -0.57 20.76 -2.66
C MET A 4 0.85 20.58 -3.22
N ILE A 5 1.32 19.34 -3.31
CA ILE A 5 2.63 19.02 -3.90
C ILE A 5 2.63 19.35 -5.39
N LEU A 6 1.57 18.97 -6.10
CA LEU A 6 1.43 19.27 -7.53
C LEU A 6 1.24 20.77 -7.81
N GLU A 7 0.66 21.52 -6.88
CA GLU A 7 0.52 22.97 -6.98
C GLU A 7 1.91 23.65 -7.13
N ALA A 8 2.94 23.13 -6.46
CA ALA A 8 4.31 23.66 -6.60
C ALA A 8 4.86 23.49 -8.03
N VAL A 9 4.55 22.39 -8.71
CA VAL A 9 4.92 22.16 -10.11
C VAL A 9 4.05 23.01 -11.04
N PHE A 10 2.75 23.12 -10.74
CA PHE A 10 1.77 23.87 -11.51
C PHE A 10 2.13 25.36 -11.57
N GLN A 11 2.43 25.95 -10.42
CA GLN A 11 2.85 27.34 -10.26
C GLN A 11 4.29 27.60 -10.74
N GLY A 12 5.03 26.56 -11.13
CA GLY A 12 6.39 26.69 -11.66
C GLY A 12 7.47 26.95 -10.60
N HIS A 13 7.19 26.74 -9.31
CA HIS A 13 8.19 26.84 -8.24
C HIS A 13 9.31 25.79 -8.39
N VAL A 14 8.98 24.64 -8.97
CA VAL A 14 9.93 23.57 -9.30
C VAL A 14 9.66 23.01 -10.70
N PRO A 15 10.70 22.58 -11.44
CA PRO A 15 10.53 22.09 -12.82
C PRO A 15 9.79 20.75 -12.89
N ASP A 16 10.06 19.86 -11.93
CA ASP A 16 9.44 18.54 -11.81
C ASP A 16 9.54 18.00 -10.37
N ILE A 17 8.62 17.09 -10.02
CA ILE A 17 8.63 16.31 -8.78
C ILE A 17 8.49 14.84 -9.13
N GLN A 18 9.35 14.00 -8.55
CA GLN A 18 9.35 12.57 -8.79
C GLN A 18 8.72 11.85 -7.59
N PHE A 19 7.65 11.10 -7.84
CA PHE A 19 7.02 10.25 -6.85
C PHE A 19 7.63 8.85 -6.94
N VAL A 20 8.13 8.31 -5.83
CA VAL A 20 8.67 6.95 -5.76
C VAL A 20 7.71 6.09 -4.94
N PRO A 21 6.86 5.27 -5.59
CA PRO A 21 5.98 4.34 -4.88
C PRO A 21 6.80 3.26 -4.17
N ILE A 22 6.46 2.98 -2.92
CA ILE A 22 7.15 1.99 -2.09
C ILE A 22 6.09 1.08 -1.48
N SER A 23 6.16 -0.21 -1.80
CA SER A 23 5.33 -1.24 -1.20
C SER A 23 6.13 -1.98 -0.13
N ILE A 24 5.56 -2.07 1.07
CA ILE A 24 6.15 -2.78 2.21
C ILE A 24 5.14 -3.82 2.66
N SER A 25 5.53 -5.09 2.63
CA SER A 25 4.70 -6.21 3.05
C SER A 25 5.37 -6.96 4.19
N TYR A 26 4.63 -7.16 5.29
CA TYR A 26 5.10 -7.86 6.47
C TYR A 26 4.39 -9.20 6.57
N ASP A 27 5.15 -10.29 6.78
CA ASP A 27 4.55 -11.57 7.19
C ASP A 27 3.81 -11.44 8.52
N ARG A 28 4.38 -10.63 9.43
CA ARG A 28 3.81 -10.34 10.74
C ARG A 28 3.87 -8.83 10.99
N PRO A 29 2.72 -8.12 11.05
CA PRO A 29 2.73 -6.70 11.36
C PRO A 29 3.21 -6.48 12.79
N LEU A 30 4.05 -5.46 13.00
CA LEU A 30 4.62 -5.16 14.32
C LEU A 30 3.57 -4.79 15.37
N GLU A 31 2.44 -4.28 14.91
CA GLU A 31 1.33 -3.83 15.72
C GLU A 31 0.22 -4.89 15.85
N GLU A 32 0.45 -6.14 15.44
CA GLU A 32 -0.57 -7.20 15.42
C GLU A 32 -1.38 -7.28 16.73
N SER A 33 -0.70 -7.28 17.88
CA SER A 33 -1.38 -7.32 19.18
C SER A 33 -2.18 -6.05 19.46
N LEU A 34 -1.62 -4.88 19.14
CA LEU A 34 -2.29 -3.59 19.33
C LEU A 34 -3.53 -3.48 18.45
N PHE A 35 -3.43 -3.92 17.19
CA PHE A 35 -4.55 -3.99 16.25
C PHE A 35 -5.64 -4.93 16.74
N SER A 36 -5.27 -6.09 17.28
CA SER A 36 -6.24 -7.03 17.87
C SER A 36 -6.98 -6.43 19.06
N TYR A 37 -6.28 -5.70 19.94
CA TYR A 37 -6.90 -5.00 21.07
C TYR A 37 -7.80 -3.84 20.62
N GLU A 38 -7.41 -3.10 19.58
CA GLU A 38 -8.22 -2.04 18.99
C GLU A 38 -9.53 -2.59 18.39
N LEU A 39 -9.48 -3.73 17.67
CA LEU A 39 -10.66 -4.43 17.17
C LEU A 39 -11.61 -4.89 18.29
N LEU A 40 -11.08 -5.17 19.48
CA LEU A 40 -11.86 -5.50 20.68
C LEU A 40 -12.39 -4.26 21.42
N GLY A 41 -12.16 -3.05 20.89
CA GLY A 41 -12.66 -1.79 21.45
C GLY A 41 -11.76 -1.18 22.53
N VAL A 42 -10.55 -1.70 22.72
CA VAL A 42 -9.57 -1.10 23.64
C VAL A 42 -9.02 0.18 22.98
N PRO A 43 -9.04 1.33 23.66
CA PRO A 43 -8.56 2.58 23.09
C PRO A 43 -7.07 2.48 22.75
N LYS A 44 -6.71 2.97 21.56
CA LYS A 44 -5.32 2.99 21.09
C LYS A 44 -4.44 3.76 22.08
N PRO A 45 -3.34 3.17 22.57
CA PRO A 45 -2.40 3.89 23.42
C PRO A 45 -1.78 5.07 22.66
N ALA A 46 -1.51 6.17 23.37
CA ALA A 46 -0.90 7.35 22.77
C ALA A 46 0.45 7.00 22.13
N GLU A 47 0.62 7.36 20.85
CA GLU A 47 1.87 7.14 20.14
C GLU A 47 2.97 7.97 20.80
N SER A 48 4.11 7.32 21.09
CA SER A 48 5.28 8.01 21.64
C SER A 48 6.53 7.57 20.90
N THR A 49 7.49 8.49 20.76
CA THR A 49 8.79 8.22 20.17
C THR A 49 9.52 7.10 20.92
N SER A 50 9.35 7.04 22.25
CA SER A 50 9.87 5.94 23.07
C SER A 50 9.21 4.60 22.74
N GLY A 51 7.92 4.60 22.41
CA GLY A 51 7.17 3.44 21.95
C GLY A 51 7.68 2.91 20.62
N LEU A 52 8.00 3.81 19.66
CA LEU A 52 8.60 3.43 18.39
C LEU A 52 9.95 2.70 18.57
N PHE A 53 10.85 3.23 19.40
CA PHE A 53 12.13 2.58 19.69
C PHE A 53 11.95 1.23 20.39
N LYS A 54 10.96 1.10 21.29
CA LYS A 54 10.60 -0.19 21.92
C LYS A 54 10.05 -1.17 20.89
N SER A 55 9.16 -0.76 20.00
CA SER A 55 8.65 -1.61 18.92
C SER A 55 9.75 -2.09 17.97
N LEU A 56 10.77 -1.26 17.73
CA LEU A 56 11.97 -1.65 16.97
C LEU A 56 12.83 -2.70 17.71
N SER A 57 12.80 -2.75 19.04
CA SER A 57 13.45 -3.83 19.80
C SER A 57 12.71 -5.16 19.71
N VAL A 58 11.38 -5.14 19.52
CA VAL A 58 10.56 -6.35 19.28
C VAL A 58 10.93 -7.01 17.95
N LEU A 59 11.31 -6.24 16.93
CA LEU A 59 11.89 -6.78 15.68
C LEU A 59 13.18 -7.59 15.91
N ARG A 60 13.90 -7.36 17.02
CA ARG A 60 15.15 -8.04 17.37
C ARG A 60 14.94 -9.23 18.32
N GLU A 61 13.72 -9.46 18.79
CA GLU A 61 13.42 -10.62 19.62
C GLU A 61 13.50 -11.91 18.80
N GLN A 62 13.97 -12.99 19.41
CA GLN A 62 14.08 -14.31 18.76
C GLN A 62 12.72 -14.88 18.28
N ARG A 63 11.60 -14.28 18.74
CA ARG A 63 10.23 -14.61 18.30
C ARG A 63 9.72 -13.71 17.17
N ALA A 64 10.51 -12.75 16.69
CA ALA A 64 10.21 -12.02 15.46
C ALA A 64 10.52 -12.94 14.27
N HIS A 65 9.54 -13.77 13.92
CA HIS A 65 9.57 -14.65 12.76
C HIS A 65 8.77 -13.98 11.63
N GLY A 66 9.21 -14.22 10.39
CA GLY A 66 8.64 -13.62 9.19
C GLY A 66 9.62 -12.71 8.45
N HIS A 67 9.32 -12.43 7.20
CA HIS A 67 10.09 -11.57 6.32
C HIS A 67 9.41 -10.23 6.13
N VAL A 68 10.23 -9.19 5.96
CA VAL A 68 9.78 -7.89 5.46
C VAL A 68 10.17 -7.83 4.00
N HIS A 69 9.17 -7.69 3.14
CA HIS A 69 9.39 -7.52 1.73
C HIS A 69 9.26 -6.05 1.37
N PHE A 70 10.28 -5.54 0.67
CA PHE A 70 10.39 -4.14 0.31
C PHE A 70 10.57 -4.01 -1.20
N ASN A 71 9.60 -3.39 -1.86
CA ASN A 71 9.64 -3.15 -3.30
C ASN A 71 9.59 -1.66 -3.59
N ILE A 72 10.63 -1.17 -4.26
CA ILE A 72 10.71 0.20 -4.77
C ILE A 72 10.28 0.19 -6.24
N ALA A 73 9.23 0.92 -6.56
CA ALA A 73 8.81 1.09 -7.94
C ALA A 73 9.64 2.17 -8.66
N PRO A 74 9.68 2.16 -10.00
CA PRO A 74 10.26 3.25 -10.78
C PRO A 74 9.60 4.60 -10.44
N PRO A 75 10.37 5.69 -10.47
CA PRO A 75 9.85 7.02 -10.18
C PRO A 75 8.82 7.47 -11.24
N ILE A 76 7.77 8.15 -10.78
CA ILE A 76 6.71 8.75 -11.58
C ILE A 76 6.91 10.26 -11.56
N SER A 77 7.24 10.83 -12.72
CA SER A 77 7.38 12.27 -12.92
C SER A 77 6.02 12.96 -12.93
N ALA A 78 5.85 14.00 -12.09
CA ALA A 78 4.68 14.87 -12.08
C ALA A 78 4.49 15.60 -13.41
N GLN A 79 5.59 15.93 -14.10
CA GLN A 79 5.56 16.60 -15.40
C GLN A 79 4.77 15.80 -16.45
N LYS A 80 4.72 14.47 -16.37
CA LYS A 80 3.92 13.61 -17.28
C LYS A 80 2.42 13.95 -17.27
N PHE A 81 1.94 14.58 -16.21
CA PHE A 81 0.52 14.94 -16.03
C PHE A 81 0.26 16.44 -16.23
N MET A 82 1.30 17.22 -16.55
CA MET A 82 1.25 18.67 -16.69
C MET A 82 1.48 19.07 -18.13
N ASP A 83 0.42 19.02 -18.93
CA ASP A 83 0.45 19.41 -20.34
C ASP A 83 0.77 20.90 -20.54
N THR A 84 1.21 21.23 -21.76
CA THR A 84 1.50 22.61 -22.16
C THR A 84 0.31 23.55 -21.97
N SER A 85 -0.93 23.07 -22.15
CA SER A 85 -2.15 23.84 -21.93
C SER A 85 -2.35 24.21 -20.45
N ILE A 86 -2.08 23.26 -19.55
CA ILE A 86 -2.22 23.41 -18.10
C ILE A 86 -1.16 24.39 -17.59
N ARG A 87 0.07 24.26 -18.06
CA ARG A 87 1.17 25.18 -17.74
C ARG A 87 0.89 26.60 -18.25
N LYS A 88 0.34 26.74 -19.46
CA LYS A 88 -0.10 28.04 -20.00
C LYS A 88 -1.20 28.67 -19.16
N ALA A 89 -2.18 27.89 -18.70
CA ALA A 89 -3.25 28.39 -17.84
C ALA A 89 -2.69 28.99 -16.54
N SER A 90 -1.70 28.33 -15.92
CA SER A 90 -1.02 28.88 -14.75
C SER A 90 -0.22 30.16 -15.04
N ALA A 91 0.45 30.23 -16.20
CA ALA A 91 1.26 31.39 -16.56
C ALA A 91 0.42 32.63 -16.95
N LEU A 92 -0.76 32.40 -17.53
CA LEU A 92 -1.65 33.46 -18.00
C LEU A 92 -2.56 34.04 -16.91
N SER A 93 -2.78 33.32 -15.82
CA SER A 93 -3.65 33.76 -14.72
C SER A 93 -3.04 33.42 -13.37
N PRO A 94 -2.71 34.43 -12.53
CA PRO A 94 -2.19 34.22 -11.18
C PRO A 94 -3.14 33.43 -10.26
N ASN A 95 -4.44 33.43 -10.57
CA ASN A 95 -5.49 32.75 -9.81
C ASN A 95 -5.92 31.43 -10.46
N ALA A 96 -5.18 30.94 -11.45
CA ALA A 96 -5.43 29.63 -12.03
C ALA A 96 -5.33 28.55 -10.93
N LYS A 97 -6.25 27.59 -10.97
CA LYS A 97 -6.24 26.46 -10.04
C LYS A 97 -5.81 25.22 -10.77
N LEU A 98 -5.02 24.38 -10.11
CA LEU A 98 -4.69 23.06 -10.60
C LEU A 98 -5.98 22.27 -10.88
N PRO A 99 -6.18 21.77 -12.11
CA PRO A 99 -7.38 21.01 -12.41
C PRO A 99 -7.41 19.69 -11.62
N PRO A 100 -8.53 19.35 -10.95
CA PRO A 100 -8.60 18.19 -10.07
C PRO A 100 -8.36 16.87 -10.79
N GLN A 101 -8.63 16.80 -12.09
CA GLN A 101 -8.35 15.62 -12.91
C GLN A 101 -6.85 15.28 -12.98
N VAL A 102 -5.96 16.28 -12.96
CA VAL A 102 -4.50 16.05 -12.97
C VAL A 102 -4.07 15.29 -11.71
N VAL A 103 -4.58 15.76 -10.57
CA VAL A 103 -4.33 15.13 -9.27
C VAL A 103 -4.88 13.71 -9.24
N LYS A 104 -6.09 13.50 -9.77
CA LYS A 104 -6.70 12.16 -9.86
C LYS A 104 -5.90 11.22 -10.76
N SER A 105 -5.49 11.66 -11.94
CA SER A 105 -4.72 10.83 -12.88
C SER A 105 -3.38 10.39 -12.28
N LEU A 106 -2.65 11.31 -11.62
CA LEU A 106 -1.42 10.95 -10.92
C LEU A 106 -1.71 9.98 -9.76
N ALA A 107 -2.77 10.23 -8.98
CA ALA A 107 -3.14 9.34 -7.88
C ALA A 107 -3.41 7.92 -8.38
N TYR A 108 -4.12 7.77 -9.50
CA TYR A 108 -4.34 6.46 -10.11
C TYR A 108 -3.06 5.81 -10.61
N GLU A 109 -2.14 6.56 -11.23
CA GLU A 109 -0.83 5.99 -11.64
C GLU A 109 -0.02 5.50 -10.42
N ILE A 110 -0.03 6.25 -9.33
CA ILE A 110 0.63 5.83 -8.08
C ILE A 110 -0.02 4.55 -7.53
N ILE A 111 -1.36 4.46 -7.55
CA ILE A 111 -2.10 3.28 -7.10
C ILE A 111 -1.79 2.07 -7.98
N GLU A 112 -1.80 2.23 -9.31
CA GLU A 112 -1.46 1.13 -10.23
C GLU A 112 -0.01 0.68 -10.07
N SER A 113 0.91 1.61 -9.82
CA SER A 113 2.29 1.26 -9.47
C SER A 113 2.35 0.45 -8.17
N HIS A 114 1.68 0.88 -7.10
CA HIS A 114 1.61 0.07 -5.88
C HIS A 114 1.02 -1.31 -6.13
N LYS A 115 -0.08 -1.42 -6.89
CA LYS A 115 -0.69 -2.72 -7.23
C LYS A 115 0.29 -3.63 -7.99
N LYS A 116 1.03 -3.08 -8.94
CA LYS A 116 2.02 -3.82 -9.75
C LYS A 116 3.22 -4.31 -8.93
N TYR A 117 3.68 -3.50 -7.98
CA TYR A 117 4.89 -3.81 -7.18
C TYR A 117 4.57 -4.36 -5.78
N THR A 118 3.30 -4.61 -5.47
CA THR A 118 2.91 -5.29 -4.22
C THR A 118 3.11 -6.80 -4.36
N ILE A 119 3.64 -7.41 -3.31
CA ILE A 119 3.90 -8.85 -3.28
C ILE A 119 2.65 -9.57 -2.79
N PHE A 120 2.32 -10.66 -3.47
CA PHE A 120 1.29 -11.59 -3.02
C PHE A 120 1.88 -12.51 -1.95
N MET A 121 1.49 -12.28 -0.71
CA MET A 121 1.93 -13.08 0.43
C MET A 121 1.10 -14.37 0.52
N PRO A 122 1.62 -15.44 1.17
CA PRO A 122 0.85 -16.65 1.41
C PRO A 122 -0.51 -16.37 2.08
N PHE A 123 -0.55 -15.39 2.99
CA PHE A 123 -1.78 -14.96 3.65
C PHE A 123 -2.85 -14.47 2.68
N ASN A 124 -2.49 -13.77 1.59
CA ASN A 124 -3.46 -13.31 0.59
C ASN A 124 -4.15 -14.49 -0.10
N LEU A 125 -3.38 -15.54 -0.45
CA LEU A 125 -3.93 -16.75 -1.07
C LEU A 125 -4.83 -17.51 -0.11
N ILE A 126 -4.39 -17.66 1.14
CA ILE A 126 -5.18 -18.29 2.20
C ILE A 126 -6.50 -17.54 2.39
N ALA A 127 -6.47 -16.20 2.46
CA ALA A 127 -7.67 -15.39 2.61
C ALA A 127 -8.66 -15.59 1.45
N VAL A 128 -8.17 -15.64 0.20
CA VAL A 128 -9.02 -15.93 -0.97
C VAL A 128 -9.64 -17.32 -0.87
N LEU A 129 -8.86 -18.33 -0.54
CA LEU A 129 -9.34 -19.70 -0.38
C LEU A 129 -10.39 -19.81 0.72
N PHE A 130 -10.13 -19.23 1.89
CA PHE A 130 -11.09 -19.19 3.00
C PHE A 130 -12.37 -18.47 2.61
N ASN A 131 -12.28 -17.31 1.97
CA ASN A 131 -13.44 -16.55 1.55
C ASN A 131 -14.29 -17.34 0.54
N GLU A 132 -13.65 -17.99 -0.44
CA GLU A 132 -14.32 -18.88 -1.38
C GLU A 132 -15.05 -20.00 -0.64
N ARG A 133 -14.37 -20.72 0.26
CA ARG A 133 -14.94 -21.87 0.98
C ARG A 133 -16.12 -21.50 1.86
N VAL A 134 -16.05 -20.36 2.54
CA VAL A 134 -17.15 -19.86 3.37
C VAL A 134 -18.41 -19.61 2.54
N HIS A 135 -18.26 -19.16 1.29
CA HIS A 135 -19.39 -18.89 0.41
C HIS A 135 -19.89 -20.12 -0.35
N THR A 136 -19.00 -21.02 -0.80
CA THR A 136 -19.39 -22.18 -1.60
C THR A 136 -19.75 -23.41 -0.75
N HIS A 137 -19.11 -23.59 0.40
CA HIS A 137 -19.28 -24.75 1.28
C HIS A 137 -19.39 -24.33 2.76
N PRO A 138 -20.44 -23.60 3.17
CA PRO A 138 -20.54 -23.01 4.52
C PRO A 138 -20.52 -24.04 5.67
N ASN A 139 -20.92 -25.29 5.42
CA ASN A 139 -20.95 -26.35 6.42
C ASN A 139 -19.68 -27.23 6.41
N GLN A 140 -18.69 -26.91 5.58
CA GLN A 140 -17.44 -27.66 5.44
C GLN A 140 -16.25 -26.71 5.59
N PRO A 141 -15.89 -26.35 6.83
CA PRO A 141 -14.72 -25.51 7.07
C PRO A 141 -13.44 -26.23 6.64
N TYR A 142 -12.41 -25.45 6.34
CA TYR A 142 -11.09 -26.00 6.02
C TYR A 142 -10.52 -26.80 7.20
N SER A 143 -10.01 -27.99 6.90
CA SER A 143 -8.98 -28.62 7.73
C SER A 143 -7.61 -28.09 7.29
N PHE A 144 -6.59 -28.27 8.13
CA PHE A 144 -5.23 -27.84 7.77
C PHE A 144 -4.74 -28.52 6.49
N ASP A 145 -4.97 -29.82 6.35
CA ASP A 145 -4.52 -30.60 5.19
C ASP A 145 -5.23 -30.18 3.91
N SER A 146 -6.55 -29.96 3.95
CA SER A 146 -7.29 -29.53 2.76
C SER A 146 -6.92 -28.11 2.33
N LEU A 147 -6.70 -27.21 3.30
CA LEU A 147 -6.21 -25.86 3.02
C LEU A 147 -4.82 -25.90 2.40
N LEU A 148 -3.92 -26.71 2.93
CA LEU A 148 -2.55 -26.82 2.43
C LEU A 148 -2.54 -27.36 1.00
N GLN A 149 -3.38 -28.35 0.70
CA GLN A 149 -3.54 -28.90 -0.63
C GLN A 149 -4.05 -27.84 -1.61
N ASP A 150 -5.12 -27.11 -1.27
CA ASP A 150 -5.70 -26.07 -2.12
C ASP A 150 -4.76 -24.87 -2.28
N TYR A 151 -4.02 -24.51 -1.23
CA TYR A 151 -2.97 -23.50 -1.28
C TYR A 151 -1.85 -23.90 -2.26
N CYS A 152 -1.34 -25.12 -2.18
CA CYS A 152 -0.32 -25.62 -3.09
C CYS A 152 -0.83 -25.63 -4.54
N TRP A 153 -2.08 -26.02 -4.75
CA TRP A 153 -2.73 -25.97 -6.06
C TRP A 153 -2.79 -24.53 -6.60
N LEU A 154 -3.31 -23.58 -5.81
CA LEU A 154 -3.46 -22.18 -6.21
C LEU A 154 -2.10 -21.49 -6.44
N LYS A 155 -1.12 -21.78 -5.58
CA LYS A 155 0.25 -21.29 -5.74
C LYS A 155 0.85 -21.75 -7.07
N ASN A 156 0.71 -23.02 -7.41
CA ASN A 156 1.22 -23.56 -8.67
C ASN A 156 0.51 -22.96 -9.89
N LEU A 157 -0.76 -22.55 -9.76
CA LEU A 157 -1.49 -21.84 -10.80
C LEU A 157 -0.94 -20.42 -11.01
N MET A 158 -0.65 -19.69 -9.93
CA MET A 158 -0.19 -18.29 -10.04
C MET A 158 1.30 -18.15 -10.38
N THR A 159 2.09 -19.21 -10.21
CA THR A 159 3.53 -19.20 -10.51
C THR A 159 3.85 -19.65 -11.95
N LYS A 160 2.82 -20.04 -12.73
CA LYS A 160 2.90 -20.31 -14.17
C LYS A 160 2.59 -19.06 -14.97
#